data_AF-A0A1V5VHL5-F1
#
_entry.id   AF-A0A1V5VHL5-F1
#
_cell.length_a   1.000
_cell.length_b   1.000
_cell.length_c   1.000
_cell.angle_alpha   90.00
_cell.angle_beta   90.00
_cell.angle_gamma   90.00
#
_symmetry.space_group_name_H-M   'P 1'
#
loop_
_entity.id
_entity.type
_entity.pdbx_description
1 polymer ?
#
loop_
_entity_poly.entity_id
_entity_poly.type
_entity_poly.pdbx_seq_one_letter_code
_entity_poly.pdbx_strand_id
1 'polypeptide(L)'
;MNKQKIICDTLIWYNIANGNIKKEELKDLYLIGTAVNIAEIARSSHLNKDKINLLQEVIDALTNYHDIIYVSNPYDHIISIFYPSFEPNNNYTNNMLNDFEKVLQIRDFDNIDWEEINKHRQYLNNKRQEYSDIVNEILMVSREHIKFNHLKKKHKNCNFKDTWKSFIIKIIANYSKREYNHEFIIKEDDIRWSRLDFFLSVWDEYFKCLDIETNRKFHNNDWEDLFNLVYVQPGFKYSTRENKFLEIIKNNRDISNYLYEFNFY
;
A
#
# COMPACT_ATOMS: atom_id res chain seq x y z
N MET A 1 18.72 6.61 22.03
CA MET A 1 17.28 6.26 22.09
C MET A 1 16.93 5.51 20.82
N ASN A 2 16.13 4.45 20.89
CA ASN A 2 15.74 3.71 19.69
C ASN A 2 14.63 4.50 18.98
N LYS A 3 14.91 5.03 17.78
CA LYS A 3 13.93 5.79 17.00
C LYS A 3 12.69 4.94 16.72
N GLN A 4 11.51 5.56 16.70
CA GLN A 4 10.28 4.86 16.39
C GLN A 4 10.20 4.56 14.88
N LYS A 5 10.03 3.29 14.51
CA LYS A 5 9.94 2.85 13.11
C LYS A 5 8.55 3.10 12.55
N ILE A 6 8.46 3.81 11.45
CA ILE A 6 7.20 4.19 10.81
C ILE A 6 7.23 3.77 9.34
N ILE A 7 6.34 2.86 8.96
CA ILE A 7 6.00 2.65 7.55
C ILE A 7 5.15 3.82 7.08
N CYS A 8 5.61 4.53 6.07
CA CYS A 8 4.92 5.69 5.52
C CYS A 8 4.02 5.30 4.34
N ASP A 9 2.78 5.76 4.38
CA ASP A 9 1.95 5.86 3.19
C ASP A 9 2.48 6.94 2.23
N THR A 10 2.13 6.85 0.94
CA THR A 10 2.59 7.77 -0.10
C THR A 10 2.20 9.21 0.20
N LEU A 11 1.00 9.43 0.75
CA LEU A 11 0.55 10.75 1.17
C LEU A 11 1.45 11.40 2.23
N ILE A 12 2.16 10.62 3.05
CA ILE A 12 3.08 11.20 4.04
C ILE A 12 4.25 11.89 3.35
N TRP A 13 4.81 11.28 2.30
CA TRP A 13 5.87 11.88 1.48
C TRP A 13 5.41 13.18 0.81
N TYR A 14 4.17 13.21 0.31
CA TYR A 14 3.55 14.45 -0.19
C TYR A 14 3.41 15.54 0.88
N ASN A 15 3.08 15.17 2.12
CA ASN A 15 2.95 16.16 3.19
C ASN A 15 4.31 16.68 3.68
N ILE A 16 5.36 15.86 3.65
CA ILE A 16 6.74 16.31 3.91
C ILE A 16 7.18 17.28 2.81
N ALA A 17 6.96 16.94 1.53
CA ALA A 17 7.31 17.77 0.39
C ALA A 17 6.65 19.16 0.44
N ASN A 18 5.36 19.20 0.77
CA ASN A 18 4.60 20.45 0.89
C ASN A 18 4.91 21.23 2.19
N GLY A 19 5.75 20.71 3.08
CA GLY A 19 6.06 21.34 4.36
C GLY A 19 4.94 21.27 5.42
N ASN A 20 3.89 20.49 5.17
CA ASN A 20 2.80 20.27 6.13
C ASN A 20 3.28 19.47 7.35
N ILE A 21 4.33 18.65 7.19
CA ILE A 21 5.04 17.99 8.30
C ILE A 21 6.39 18.68 8.47
N LYS A 22 6.62 19.23 9.66
CA LYS A 22 7.86 19.95 9.97
C LYS A 22 9.03 18.99 10.16
N LYS A 23 10.22 19.40 9.72
CA LYS A 23 11.46 18.59 9.82
C LYS A 23 11.79 18.23 11.27
N GLU A 24 11.43 19.10 12.21
CA GLU A 24 11.63 18.86 13.64
C GLU A 24 10.88 17.62 14.13
N GLU A 25 9.69 17.34 13.59
CA GLU A 25 8.89 16.15 13.94
C GLU A 25 9.54 14.86 13.45
N LEU A 26 10.43 14.93 12.46
CA LEU A 26 11.06 13.76 11.86
C LEU A 26 12.31 13.29 12.62
N LYS A 27 12.89 14.13 13.48
CA LYS A 27 14.22 13.90 14.09
C LYS A 27 14.32 12.62 14.91
N ASP A 28 13.26 12.28 15.64
CA ASP A 28 13.21 11.11 16.52
C ASP A 28 12.54 9.88 15.88
N LEU A 29 12.25 9.96 14.58
CA LEU A 29 11.56 8.94 13.81
C LEU A 29 12.53 8.20 12.89
N TYR A 30 12.20 6.94 12.64
CA TYR A 30 12.86 6.10 11.65
C TYR A 30 11.85 5.84 10.52
N LEU A 31 11.90 6.66 9.47
CA LEU A 31 10.93 6.66 8.39
C LEU A 31 11.29 5.59 7.35
N ILE A 32 10.31 4.79 6.99
CA ILE A 32 10.47 3.66 6.09
C ILE A 32 9.59 3.88 4.87
N GLY A 33 10.22 4.05 3.72
CA GLY A 33 9.56 3.99 2.42
C GLY A 33 9.41 2.54 1.96
N THR A 34 8.51 2.30 1.00
CA THR A 34 8.23 0.97 0.46
C THR A 34 8.20 0.99 -1.06
N ALA A 35 8.33 -0.19 -1.66
CA ALA A 35 8.17 -0.38 -3.11
C ALA A 35 6.79 0.10 -3.61
N VAL A 36 5.77 0.10 -2.75
CA VAL A 36 4.46 0.67 -3.08
C VAL A 36 4.57 2.18 -3.26
N ASN A 37 5.26 2.89 -2.34
CA ASN A 37 5.47 4.33 -2.49
C ASN A 37 6.19 4.66 -3.81
N ILE A 38 7.22 3.89 -4.16
CA ILE A 38 7.97 4.09 -5.41
C ILE A 38 7.03 3.92 -6.61
N ALA A 39 6.29 2.81 -6.65
CA ALA A 39 5.37 2.52 -7.74
C ALA A 39 4.26 3.56 -7.87
N GLU A 40 3.72 4.07 -6.76
CA GLU A 40 2.67 5.10 -6.75
C GLU A 40 3.19 6.46 -7.20
N ILE A 41 4.35 6.90 -6.71
CA ILE A 41 4.98 8.16 -7.14
C ILE A 41 5.29 8.08 -8.65
N ALA A 42 5.86 6.96 -9.12
CA ALA A 42 6.18 6.76 -10.55
C ALA A 42 4.94 6.78 -11.46
N ARG A 43 3.76 6.43 -10.93
CA ARG A 43 2.48 6.42 -11.67
C ARG A 43 1.60 7.63 -11.34
N SER A 44 2.11 8.59 -10.58
CA SER A 44 1.33 9.69 -10.07
C SER A 44 0.67 10.49 -11.19
N SER A 45 -0.55 10.95 -10.96
CA SER A 45 -1.21 11.91 -11.85
C SER A 45 -0.44 13.23 -11.92
N HIS A 46 0.45 13.52 -10.96
CA HIS A 46 1.35 14.67 -10.93
C HIS A 46 2.52 14.55 -11.92
N LEU A 47 2.72 13.40 -12.56
CA LEU A 47 3.64 13.25 -13.69
C LEU A 47 3.01 13.91 -14.94
N ASN A 48 2.98 15.23 -14.96
CA ASN A 48 2.54 16.08 -16.07
C ASN A 48 3.22 17.46 -15.98
N LYS A 49 3.18 18.22 -17.08
CA LYS A 49 3.85 19.52 -17.21
C LYS A 49 3.58 20.49 -16.05
N ASP A 50 2.36 20.56 -15.56
CA ASP A 50 1.94 21.57 -14.57
C ASP A 50 2.32 21.18 -13.13
N LYS A 51 2.58 19.89 -12.89
CA LYS A 51 2.73 19.33 -11.54
C LYS A 51 4.04 18.58 -11.32
N ILE A 52 4.91 18.54 -12.32
CA ILE A 52 6.19 17.83 -12.27
C ILE A 52 7.11 18.36 -11.16
N ASN A 53 7.08 19.67 -10.87
CA ASN A 53 7.87 20.25 -9.78
C ASN A 53 7.46 19.69 -8.41
N LEU A 54 6.16 19.54 -8.15
CA LEU A 54 5.68 18.87 -6.94
C LEU A 54 6.14 17.41 -6.90
N LEU A 55 6.13 16.71 -8.04
CA LEU A 55 6.64 15.34 -8.08
C LEU A 55 8.14 15.28 -7.76
N GLN A 56 8.94 16.23 -8.26
CA GLN A 56 10.36 16.35 -7.89
C GLN A 56 10.52 16.60 -6.39
N GLU A 57 9.73 17.49 -5.79
CA GLU A 57 9.76 17.74 -4.34
C GLU A 57 9.37 16.51 -3.51
N VAL A 58 8.44 15.70 -4.00
CA VAL A 58 8.05 14.43 -3.35
C VAL A 58 9.16 13.39 -3.45
N ILE A 59 9.80 13.27 -4.62
CA ILE A 59 10.96 12.39 -4.80
C ILE A 59 12.11 12.86 -3.91
N ASP A 60 12.36 14.17 -3.84
CA ASP A 60 13.38 14.75 -2.97
C ASP A 60 13.08 14.48 -1.50
N ALA A 61 11.83 14.68 -1.06
CA ALA A 61 11.40 14.38 0.29
C ALA A 61 11.58 12.90 0.65
N LEU A 62 11.16 11.99 -0.23
CA LEU A 62 11.39 10.56 -0.03
C LEU A 62 12.89 10.28 0.08
N THR A 63 13.70 10.78 -0.84
CA THR A 63 15.15 10.50 -0.92
C THR A 63 15.92 11.06 0.27
N ASN A 64 15.54 12.24 0.77
CA ASN A 64 16.29 12.93 1.82
C ASN A 64 15.82 12.64 3.25
N TYR A 65 14.56 12.18 3.45
CA TYR A 65 14.01 11.96 4.79
C TYR A 65 13.75 10.49 5.13
N HIS A 66 13.89 9.54 4.19
CA HIS A 66 13.83 8.13 4.55
C HIS A 66 15.08 7.70 5.34
N ASP A 67 14.91 6.79 6.29
CA ASP A 67 16.03 6.06 6.89
C ASP A 67 16.29 4.74 6.13
N ILE A 68 15.26 4.14 5.53
CA ILE A 68 15.37 2.99 4.61
C ILE A 68 14.18 2.94 3.63
N ILE A 69 14.39 2.35 2.46
CA ILE A 69 13.33 1.97 1.53
C ILE A 69 13.30 0.44 1.38
N TYR A 70 12.17 -0.19 1.66
CA TYR A 70 11.96 -1.60 1.34
C TYR A 70 11.66 -1.75 -0.15
N VAL A 71 12.65 -2.24 -0.90
CA VAL A 71 12.60 -2.33 -2.37
C VAL A 71 11.89 -3.57 -2.91
N SER A 72 11.74 -4.61 -2.10
CA SER A 72 10.96 -5.81 -2.44
C SER A 72 9.50 -5.45 -2.63
N ASN A 73 8.86 -5.95 -3.69
CA ASN A 73 7.43 -5.77 -3.89
C ASN A 73 6.61 -6.49 -2.79
N PRO A 74 5.33 -6.16 -2.58
CA PRO A 74 4.55 -6.70 -1.46
C PRO A 74 4.47 -8.22 -1.43
N TYR A 75 4.40 -8.87 -2.59
CA TYR A 75 4.29 -10.33 -2.68
C TYR A 75 5.60 -11.01 -2.32
N ASP A 76 6.71 -10.51 -2.87
CA ASP A 76 8.06 -10.97 -2.49
C ASP A 76 8.33 -10.75 -1.00
N HIS A 77 7.87 -9.62 -0.45
CA HIS A 77 8.00 -9.35 0.98
C HIS A 77 7.27 -10.41 1.81
N ILE A 78 6.03 -10.74 1.44
CA ILE A 78 5.28 -11.82 2.09
C ILE A 78 6.05 -13.14 1.97
N ILE A 79 6.55 -13.52 0.79
CA ILE A 79 7.32 -14.76 0.61
C ILE A 79 8.55 -14.76 1.54
N SER A 80 9.29 -13.65 1.62
CA SER A 80 10.49 -13.51 2.46
C SER A 80 10.22 -13.72 3.96
N ILE A 81 9.01 -13.40 4.42
CA ILE A 81 8.59 -13.67 5.80
C ILE A 81 8.56 -15.18 6.08
N PHE A 82 8.03 -15.98 5.14
CA PHE A 82 7.86 -17.43 5.30
C PHE A 82 9.03 -18.26 4.76
N TYR A 83 9.90 -17.67 3.96
CA TYR A 83 11.05 -18.32 3.35
C TYR A 83 12.29 -17.42 3.51
N PRO A 84 13.01 -17.49 4.65
CA PRO A 84 14.11 -16.56 4.93
C PRO A 84 15.29 -16.62 3.94
N SER A 85 15.42 -17.71 3.17
CA SER A 85 16.42 -17.87 2.12
C SER A 85 15.93 -17.41 0.74
N PHE A 86 14.71 -16.89 0.64
CA PHE A 86 14.17 -16.35 -0.60
C PHE A 86 14.80 -14.99 -0.85
N GLU A 87 15.30 -14.80 -2.07
CA GLU A 87 15.88 -13.55 -2.55
C GLU A 87 14.87 -12.84 -3.47
N PRO A 88 14.27 -11.72 -3.03
CA PRO A 88 13.32 -10.93 -3.83
C PRO A 88 13.89 -10.41 -5.15
N ASN A 89 13.06 -10.32 -6.18
CA ASN A 89 13.41 -9.63 -7.41
C ASN A 89 13.19 -8.12 -7.26
N ASN A 90 14.23 -7.41 -6.85
CA ASN A 90 14.18 -5.97 -6.60
C ASN A 90 14.47 -5.11 -7.84
N ASN A 91 14.75 -5.72 -9.00
CA ASN A 91 15.24 -5.00 -10.18
C ASN A 91 14.28 -3.90 -10.64
N TYR A 92 12.98 -4.17 -10.62
CA TYR A 92 11.97 -3.20 -11.05
C TYR A 92 11.96 -1.94 -10.18
N THR A 93 11.89 -2.10 -8.86
CA THR A 93 11.90 -0.97 -7.91
C THR A 93 13.23 -0.24 -7.93
N ASN A 94 14.35 -0.96 -8.04
CA ASN A 94 15.68 -0.35 -8.14
C ASN A 94 15.83 0.49 -9.42
N ASN A 95 15.30 0.03 -10.55
CA ASN A 95 15.30 0.81 -11.78
C ASN A 95 14.47 2.09 -11.63
N MET A 96 13.32 2.02 -10.98
CA MET A 96 12.51 3.22 -10.70
C MET A 96 13.23 4.22 -9.78
N LEU A 97 13.94 3.74 -8.76
CA LEU A 97 14.76 4.60 -7.91
C LEU A 97 15.88 5.29 -8.71
N ASN A 98 16.56 4.56 -9.60
CA ASN A 98 17.54 5.15 -10.50
C ASN A 98 16.90 6.19 -11.44
N ASP A 99 15.67 5.96 -11.89
CA ASP A 99 14.94 6.94 -12.72
C ASP A 99 14.51 8.17 -11.90
N PHE A 100 14.18 8.01 -10.61
CA PHE A 100 13.92 9.12 -9.70
C PHE A 100 15.14 10.03 -9.55
N GLU A 101 16.34 9.47 -9.41
CA GLU A 101 17.58 10.26 -9.38
C GLU A 101 17.78 11.08 -10.66
N LYS A 102 17.45 10.52 -11.83
CA LYS A 102 17.49 11.25 -13.11
C LYS A 102 16.46 12.38 -13.13
N VAL A 103 15.24 12.12 -12.66
CA VAL A 103 14.18 13.14 -12.60
C VAL A 103 14.58 14.33 -11.74
N LEU A 104 15.28 14.12 -10.61
CA LEU A 104 15.80 15.21 -9.77
C LEU A 104 16.86 16.09 -10.45
N GLN A 105 17.55 15.56 -11.47
CA GLN A 105 18.58 16.28 -12.23
C GLN A 105 18.00 17.10 -13.39
N ILE A 106 16.78 16.81 -13.83
CA ILE A 106 16.12 17.57 -14.90
C ILE A 106 15.78 18.98 -14.39
N ARG A 107 16.22 19.99 -15.14
CA ARG A 107 15.94 21.41 -14.87
C ARG A 107 14.91 22.01 -15.82
N ASP A 108 14.72 21.40 -16.98
CA ASP A 108 13.79 21.84 -18.01
C ASP A 108 13.00 20.63 -18.53
N PHE A 109 11.68 20.76 -18.47
CA PHE A 109 10.70 19.76 -18.85
C PHE A 109 9.97 20.09 -20.16
N ASP A 110 10.36 21.16 -20.86
CA ASP A 110 9.66 21.64 -22.06
C ASP A 110 9.76 20.68 -23.25
N ASN A 111 10.83 19.87 -23.32
CA ASN A 111 11.08 18.93 -24.41
C ASN A 111 10.52 17.52 -24.14
N ILE A 112 9.77 17.31 -23.05
CA ILE A 112 9.13 16.02 -22.77
C ILE A 112 7.84 15.89 -23.57
N ASP A 113 7.67 14.73 -24.24
CA ASP A 113 6.38 14.35 -24.83
C ASP A 113 5.39 13.92 -23.74
N TRP A 114 4.74 14.92 -23.16
CA TRP A 114 3.72 14.72 -22.14
C TRP A 114 2.48 14.00 -22.67
N GLU A 115 2.21 14.02 -23.98
CA GLU A 115 1.07 13.32 -24.57
C GLU A 115 1.32 11.80 -24.58
N GLU A 116 2.52 11.38 -24.97
CA GLU A 116 2.93 9.98 -24.92
C GLU A 116 2.90 9.43 -23.48
N ILE A 117 3.44 10.17 -22.52
CA ILE A 117 3.41 9.79 -21.09
C ILE A 117 1.96 9.64 -20.62
N ASN A 118 1.09 10.59 -20.97
CA ASN A 118 -0.32 10.53 -20.58
C ASN A 118 -1.05 9.34 -21.20
N LYS A 119 -0.80 9.02 -22.49
CA LYS A 119 -1.36 7.84 -23.17
C LYS A 119 -0.93 6.54 -22.48
N HIS A 120 0.36 6.41 -22.16
CA HIS A 120 0.87 5.24 -21.46
C HIS A 120 0.23 5.10 -20.06
N ARG A 121 0.13 6.20 -19.31
CA ARG A 121 -0.53 6.20 -17.99
C ARG A 121 -2.00 5.80 -18.08
N GLN A 122 -2.75 6.32 -19.05
CA GLN A 122 -4.15 5.96 -19.26
C GLN A 122 -4.31 4.46 -19.56
N TYR A 123 -3.45 3.90 -20.42
CA TYR A 123 -3.46 2.47 -20.71
C TYR A 123 -3.27 1.61 -19.45
N LEU A 124 -2.33 1.97 -18.59
CA LEU A 124 -2.10 1.27 -17.32
C LEU A 124 -3.28 1.42 -16.35
N ASN A 125 -3.89 2.61 -16.28
CA ASN A 125 -5.05 2.86 -15.42
C ASN A 125 -6.29 2.08 -15.87
N ASN A 126 -6.52 1.95 -17.18
CA ASN A 126 -7.66 1.19 -17.70
C ASN A 126 -7.57 -0.29 -17.32
N LYS A 127 -6.38 -0.91 -17.42
CA LYS A 127 -6.20 -2.30 -16.97
C LYS A 127 -6.46 -2.49 -15.48
N ARG A 128 -6.13 -1.50 -14.64
CA ARG A 128 -6.40 -1.55 -13.20
C ARG A 128 -7.88 -1.40 -12.89
N GLN A 129 -8.59 -0.62 -13.69
CA GLN A 129 -10.03 -0.44 -13.55
C GLN A 129 -10.78 -1.77 -13.68
N GLU A 130 -10.39 -2.62 -14.63
CA GLU A 130 -10.99 -3.96 -14.80
C GLU A 130 -10.92 -4.80 -13.52
N TYR A 131 -9.80 -4.76 -12.78
CA TYR A 131 -9.69 -5.49 -11.52
C TYR A 131 -10.60 -4.93 -10.42
N SER A 132 -10.71 -3.61 -10.30
CA SER A 132 -11.62 -3.01 -9.33
C SER A 132 -13.08 -3.26 -9.68
N ASP A 133 -13.42 -3.29 -10.96
CA ASP A 133 -14.77 -3.59 -11.42
C ASP A 133 -15.16 -5.02 -11.05
N ILE A 134 -14.27 -6.00 -11.26
CA ILE A 134 -14.47 -7.40 -10.81
C ILE A 134 -14.72 -7.46 -9.30
N VAL A 135 -13.93 -6.76 -8.49
CA VAL A 135 -14.13 -6.72 -7.03
C VAL A 135 -15.50 -6.11 -6.70
N ASN A 136 -15.87 -5.01 -7.35
CA ASN A 136 -17.15 -4.35 -7.13
C ASN A 136 -18.35 -5.22 -7.55
N GLU A 137 -18.23 -6.03 -8.61
CA GLU A 137 -19.24 -7.01 -9.01
C GLU A 137 -19.41 -8.09 -7.94
N ILE A 138 -18.31 -8.64 -7.40
CA ILE A 138 -18.35 -9.61 -6.30
C ILE A 138 -18.99 -9.00 -5.04
N LEU A 139 -18.61 -7.75 -4.70
CA LEU A 139 -19.20 -7.02 -3.57
C LEU A 139 -20.70 -6.82 -3.73
N MET A 140 -21.20 -6.60 -4.95
CA MET A 140 -22.64 -6.47 -5.19
C MET A 140 -23.38 -7.75 -4.80
N VAL A 141 -22.89 -8.91 -5.24
CA VAL A 141 -23.46 -10.22 -4.89
C VAL A 141 -23.41 -10.47 -3.37
N SER A 142 -22.27 -10.16 -2.73
CA SER A 142 -22.10 -10.28 -1.28
C SER A 142 -23.09 -9.40 -0.50
N ARG A 143 -23.23 -8.13 -0.90
CA ARG A 143 -24.17 -7.17 -0.30
C ARG A 143 -25.61 -7.63 -0.41
N GLU A 144 -26.01 -8.12 -1.57
CA GLU A 144 -27.35 -8.67 -1.79
C GLU A 144 -27.61 -9.86 -0.87
N HIS A 145 -26.65 -10.79 -0.77
CA HIS A 145 -26.76 -11.93 0.14
C HIS A 145 -26.89 -11.50 1.61
N ILE A 146 -26.05 -10.57 2.08
CA ILE A 146 -26.07 -10.07 3.47
C ILE A 146 -27.39 -9.35 3.76
N LYS A 147 -27.86 -8.53 2.82
CA LYS A 147 -29.11 -7.77 2.95
C LYS A 147 -30.32 -8.71 2.99
N PHE A 148 -30.42 -9.63 2.02
CA PHE A 148 -31.54 -10.57 1.90
C PHE A 148 -31.67 -11.47 3.14
N ASN A 149 -30.54 -11.89 3.71
CA ASN A 149 -30.52 -12.79 4.87
C ASN A 149 -30.43 -12.04 6.22
N HIS A 150 -30.57 -10.70 6.24
CA HIS A 150 -30.48 -9.88 7.45
C HIS A 150 -29.19 -10.10 8.28
N LEU A 151 -28.06 -10.38 7.62
CA LEU A 151 -26.81 -10.82 8.25
C LEU A 151 -25.92 -9.68 8.74
N LYS A 152 -26.29 -8.40 8.54
CA LYS A 152 -25.42 -7.23 8.78
C LYS A 152 -24.70 -7.25 10.14
N LYS A 153 -25.43 -7.48 11.24
CA LYS A 153 -24.86 -7.52 12.60
C LYS A 153 -23.94 -8.73 12.80
N LYS A 154 -24.31 -9.88 12.24
CA LYS A 154 -23.50 -11.11 12.30
C LYS A 154 -22.20 -10.92 11.51
N HIS A 155 -22.30 -10.45 10.27
CA HIS A 155 -21.16 -10.19 9.38
C HIS A 155 -20.15 -9.23 10.00
N LYS A 156 -20.64 -8.12 10.58
CA LYS A 156 -19.79 -7.13 11.26
C LYS A 156 -18.92 -7.74 12.38
N ASN A 157 -19.48 -8.70 13.12
CA ASN A 157 -18.82 -9.30 14.28
C ASN A 157 -18.04 -10.58 13.93
N CYS A 158 -18.14 -11.08 12.70
CA CYS A 158 -17.33 -12.18 12.24
C CYS A 158 -15.87 -11.73 12.06
N ASN A 159 -14.96 -12.64 12.34
CA ASN A 159 -13.54 -12.51 12.03
C ASN A 159 -13.25 -13.44 10.85
N PHE A 160 -12.91 -12.87 9.69
CA PHE A 160 -12.58 -13.65 8.50
C PHE A 160 -11.07 -13.72 8.23
N LYS A 161 -10.21 -13.36 9.20
CA LYS A 161 -8.75 -13.36 9.02
C LYS A 161 -8.22 -14.69 8.48
N ASP A 162 -8.70 -15.83 8.97
CA ASP A 162 -8.23 -17.14 8.48
C ASP A 162 -8.68 -17.41 7.04
N THR A 163 -9.91 -17.03 6.67
CA THR A 163 -10.37 -17.05 5.26
C THR A 163 -9.48 -16.17 4.39
N TRP A 164 -9.09 -14.99 4.88
CA TRP A 164 -8.19 -14.09 4.17
C TRP A 164 -6.78 -14.67 4.04
N LYS A 165 -6.25 -15.41 5.04
CA LYS A 165 -4.98 -16.13 4.89
C LYS A 165 -5.04 -17.10 3.72
N SER A 166 -6.07 -17.94 3.63
CA SER A 166 -6.25 -18.88 2.50
C SER A 166 -6.30 -18.15 1.15
N PHE A 167 -6.94 -16.98 1.10
CA PHE A 167 -6.97 -16.15 -0.10
C PHE A 167 -5.58 -15.60 -0.46
N ILE A 168 -4.86 -15.03 0.51
CA ILE A 168 -3.50 -14.51 0.30
C ILE A 168 -2.53 -15.62 -0.11
N ILE A 169 -2.63 -16.82 0.47
CA ILE A 169 -1.82 -17.99 0.06
C ILE A 169 -2.02 -18.28 -1.43
N LYS A 170 -3.25 -18.26 -1.93
CA LYS A 170 -3.54 -18.47 -3.35
C LYS A 170 -2.97 -17.37 -4.23
N ILE A 171 -3.05 -16.10 -3.79
CA ILE A 171 -2.42 -14.98 -4.50
C ILE A 171 -0.91 -15.19 -4.60
N ILE A 172 -0.25 -15.52 -3.49
CA ILE A 172 1.20 -15.73 -3.44
C ILE A 172 1.63 -16.93 -4.28
N ALA A 173 0.91 -18.06 -4.21
CA ALA A 173 1.21 -19.23 -5.03
C ALA A 173 1.09 -18.91 -6.53
N ASN A 174 0.02 -18.22 -6.95
CA ASN A 174 -0.17 -17.83 -8.35
C ASN A 174 0.88 -16.82 -8.82
N TYR A 175 1.17 -15.79 -8.01
CA TYR A 175 2.20 -14.81 -8.29
C TYR A 175 3.56 -15.48 -8.47
N SER A 176 3.97 -16.31 -7.50
CA SER A 176 5.27 -16.95 -7.52
C SER A 176 5.44 -17.94 -8.67
N LYS A 177 4.39 -18.70 -9.00
CA LYS A 177 4.39 -19.54 -10.20
C LYS A 177 4.69 -18.74 -11.46
N ARG A 178 4.06 -17.56 -11.59
CA ARG A 178 4.21 -16.71 -12.77
C ARG A 178 5.58 -16.05 -12.85
N GLU A 179 6.07 -15.49 -11.75
CA GLU A 179 7.31 -14.71 -11.74
C GLU A 179 8.58 -15.58 -11.62
N TYR A 180 8.50 -16.70 -10.89
CA TYR A 180 9.66 -17.54 -10.55
C TYR A 180 9.58 -18.96 -11.12
N ASN A 181 8.51 -19.30 -11.84
CA ASN A 181 8.24 -20.67 -12.30
C ASN A 181 8.26 -21.68 -11.13
N HIS A 182 7.91 -21.22 -9.93
CA HIS A 182 7.92 -22.00 -8.69
C HIS A 182 6.81 -21.52 -7.76
N GLU A 183 6.03 -22.45 -7.21
CA GLU A 183 4.95 -22.14 -6.27
C GLU A 183 5.46 -22.17 -4.82
N PHE A 184 5.46 -21.00 -4.15
CA PHE A 184 5.65 -20.95 -2.71
C PHE A 184 4.34 -21.27 -1.98
N ILE A 185 4.28 -22.41 -1.30
CA ILE A 185 3.09 -22.87 -0.58
C ILE A 185 3.24 -22.51 0.90
N ILE A 186 2.60 -21.43 1.33
CA ILE A 186 2.58 -21.02 2.75
C ILE A 186 1.51 -21.84 3.48
N LYS A 187 1.85 -22.38 4.65
CA LYS A 187 0.88 -23.10 5.49
C LYS A 187 0.00 -22.12 6.28
N GLU A 188 -1.28 -22.43 6.42
CA GLU A 188 -2.24 -21.58 7.14
C GLU A 188 -1.94 -21.49 8.64
N ASP A 189 -1.37 -22.54 9.23
CA ASP A 189 -1.02 -22.66 10.65
C ASP A 189 0.39 -22.15 10.99
N ASP A 190 1.09 -21.54 10.03
CA ASP A 190 2.44 -21.02 10.24
C ASP A 190 2.43 -19.83 11.22
N ILE A 191 3.22 -19.92 12.29
CA ILE A 191 3.30 -18.87 13.33
C ILE A 191 3.70 -17.50 12.79
N ARG A 192 4.38 -17.45 11.63
CA ARG A 192 4.85 -16.20 11.00
C ARG A 192 3.72 -15.37 10.44
N TRP A 193 2.50 -15.89 10.33
CA TRP A 193 1.30 -15.08 10.07
C TRP A 193 1.10 -13.97 11.11
N SER A 194 1.59 -14.14 12.34
CA SER A 194 1.59 -13.07 13.36
C SER A 194 2.33 -11.80 12.92
N ARG A 195 3.26 -11.91 11.97
CA ARG A 195 3.98 -10.77 11.38
C ARG A 195 3.13 -9.94 10.41
N LEU A 196 1.98 -10.48 9.99
CA LEU A 196 1.04 -9.85 9.06
C LEU A 196 -0.30 -9.53 9.75
N ASP A 197 -0.37 -9.58 11.08
CA ASP A 197 -1.65 -9.42 11.81
C ASP A 197 -2.26 -8.03 11.59
N PHE A 198 -1.44 -6.97 11.53
CA PHE A 198 -1.94 -5.62 11.21
C PHE A 198 -2.58 -5.57 9.82
N PHE A 199 -1.87 -6.07 8.80
CA PHE A 199 -2.38 -6.18 7.43
C PHE A 199 -3.68 -6.96 7.36
N LEU A 200 -3.74 -8.17 7.94
CA LEU A 200 -4.93 -9.02 7.91
C LEU A 200 -6.10 -8.40 8.67
N SER A 201 -5.85 -7.68 9.76
CA SER A 201 -6.88 -6.98 10.52
C SER A 201 -7.50 -5.84 9.74
N VAL A 202 -6.67 -4.99 9.12
CA VAL A 202 -7.16 -3.88 8.30
C VAL A 202 -7.87 -4.42 7.07
N TRP A 203 -7.34 -5.47 6.43
CA TRP A 203 -7.98 -6.15 5.30
C TRP A 203 -9.38 -6.66 5.66
N ASP A 204 -9.51 -7.38 6.77
CA ASP A 204 -10.78 -7.94 7.23
C ASP A 204 -11.82 -6.85 7.50
N GLU A 205 -11.45 -5.80 8.24
CA GLU A 205 -12.34 -4.67 8.51
C GLU A 205 -12.70 -3.89 7.24
N TYR A 206 -11.74 -3.70 6.33
CA TYR A 206 -11.97 -2.99 5.07
C TYR A 206 -13.04 -3.67 4.22
N PHE A 207 -12.91 -4.98 4.01
CA PHE A 207 -13.90 -5.73 3.23
C PHE A 207 -15.24 -5.87 3.96
N LYS A 208 -15.26 -5.99 5.29
CA LYS A 208 -16.52 -5.92 6.06
C LYS A 208 -17.23 -4.58 5.88
N CYS A 209 -16.50 -3.46 5.93
CA CYS A 209 -17.06 -2.14 5.64
C CYS A 209 -17.63 -2.08 4.22
N LEU A 210 -16.89 -2.57 3.21
CA LEU A 210 -17.39 -2.65 1.84
C LEU A 210 -18.66 -3.48 1.74
N ASP A 211 -18.74 -4.66 2.36
CA ASP A 211 -19.93 -5.51 2.33
C ASP A 211 -21.17 -4.89 3.01
N ILE A 212 -20.95 -4.00 3.98
CA ILE A 212 -21.99 -3.46 4.87
C ILE A 212 -22.48 -2.07 4.42
N GLU A 213 -21.60 -1.27 3.82
CA GLU A 213 -21.85 0.10 3.41
C GLU A 213 -22.19 0.17 1.91
N THR A 214 -23.47 0.38 1.61
CA THR A 214 -24.01 0.28 0.24
C THR A 214 -23.38 1.23 -0.77
N ASN A 215 -22.85 2.37 -0.32
CA ASN A 215 -22.32 3.42 -1.20
C ASN A 215 -20.80 3.37 -1.35
N ARG A 216 -20.10 2.54 -0.56
CA ARG A 216 -18.65 2.42 -0.65
C ARG A 216 -18.30 1.59 -1.89
N LYS A 217 -17.19 1.86 -2.55
CA LYS A 217 -16.71 1.06 -3.67
C LYS A 217 -15.24 0.73 -3.46
N PHE A 218 -14.82 -0.37 -4.06
CA PHE A 218 -13.42 -0.66 -4.23
C PHE A 218 -12.88 0.21 -5.38
N HIS A 219 -11.79 0.91 -5.14
CA HIS A 219 -11.10 1.80 -6.08
C HIS A 219 -9.74 1.22 -6.44
N ASN A 220 -9.19 1.61 -7.59
CA ASN A 220 -7.94 1.06 -8.11
C ASN A 220 -6.78 1.14 -7.11
N ASN A 221 -6.65 2.26 -6.40
CA ASN A 221 -5.56 2.48 -5.45
C ASN A 221 -5.74 1.71 -4.13
N ASP A 222 -6.94 1.21 -3.82
CA ASP A 222 -7.16 0.47 -2.57
C ASP A 222 -6.27 -0.79 -2.49
N TRP A 223 -5.92 -1.39 -3.64
CA TRP A 223 -4.98 -2.52 -3.68
C TRP A 223 -3.61 -2.11 -3.18
N GLU A 224 -3.03 -1.04 -3.73
CA GLU A 224 -1.74 -0.52 -3.31
C GLU A 224 -1.75 -0.13 -1.83
N ASP A 225 -2.79 0.58 -1.39
CA ASP A 225 -2.91 1.02 -0.01
C ASP A 225 -2.94 -0.19 0.96
N LEU A 226 -3.75 -1.20 0.66
CA LEU A 226 -3.85 -2.42 1.46
C LEU A 226 -2.54 -3.21 1.45
N PHE A 227 -1.90 -3.37 0.29
CA PHE A 227 -0.64 -4.10 0.19
C PHE A 227 0.55 -3.33 0.76
N ASN A 228 0.48 -2.02 0.95
CA ASN A 228 1.49 -1.29 1.69
C ASN A 228 1.55 -1.72 3.17
N LEU A 229 0.46 -2.25 3.72
CA LEU A 229 0.41 -2.66 5.13
C LEU A 229 1.19 -3.95 5.42
N VAL A 230 1.57 -4.72 4.40
CA VAL A 230 2.34 -5.97 4.59
C VAL A 230 3.73 -5.71 5.18
N TYR A 231 4.25 -4.50 4.99
CA TYR A 231 5.55 -4.07 5.54
C TYR A 231 5.47 -3.68 7.02
N VAL A 232 4.26 -3.56 7.59
CA VAL A 232 4.05 -3.17 8.99
C VAL A 232 4.20 -4.40 9.89
N GLN A 233 5.38 -4.53 10.48
CA GLN A 233 5.72 -5.63 11.36
C GLN A 233 5.34 -5.32 12.83
N PRO A 234 5.21 -6.33 13.71
CA PRO A 234 5.03 -6.10 15.14
C PRO A 234 6.09 -5.15 15.71
N GLY A 235 5.63 -4.10 16.41
CA GLY A 235 6.48 -3.05 16.96
C GLY A 235 6.75 -1.86 16.03
N PHE A 236 6.32 -1.94 14.77
CA PHE A 236 6.36 -0.80 13.85
C PHE A 236 5.07 0.01 13.97
N LYS A 237 5.13 1.26 13.54
CA LYS A 237 3.96 2.09 13.32
C LYS A 237 3.66 2.23 11.84
N TYR A 238 2.44 2.62 11.53
CA TYR A 238 1.97 2.98 10.20
C TYR A 238 1.40 4.39 10.24
N SER A 239 1.73 5.21 9.25
CA SER A 239 1.18 6.56 9.12
C SER A 239 0.55 6.75 7.75
N THR A 240 -0.69 7.22 7.74
CA THR A 240 -1.49 7.52 6.54
C THR A 240 -2.34 8.76 6.78
N ARG A 241 -2.81 9.37 5.69
CA ARG A 241 -3.80 10.46 5.69
C ARG A 241 -5.11 10.08 5.05
N GLU A 242 -5.27 8.81 4.70
CA GLU A 242 -6.50 8.32 4.11
C GLU A 242 -7.56 8.08 5.18
N ASN A 243 -8.59 8.92 5.19
CA ASN A 243 -9.69 8.87 6.16
C ASN A 243 -10.29 7.46 6.30
N LYS A 244 -10.42 6.74 5.17
CA LYS A 244 -11.01 5.40 5.11
C LYS A 244 -10.23 4.38 5.95
N PHE A 245 -8.90 4.46 5.97
CA PHE A 245 -8.04 3.58 6.77
C PHE A 245 -7.84 4.09 8.18
N LEU A 246 -7.75 5.40 8.36
CA LEU A 246 -7.70 6.02 9.69
C LEU A 246 -8.91 5.61 10.53
N GLU A 247 -10.11 5.65 9.96
CA GLU A 247 -11.33 5.22 10.65
C GLU A 247 -11.28 3.74 11.05
N ILE A 248 -10.88 2.86 10.14
CA ILE A 248 -10.74 1.42 10.41
C ILE A 248 -9.75 1.17 11.56
N ILE A 249 -8.56 1.77 11.48
CA ILE A 249 -7.49 1.53 12.45
C ILE A 249 -7.86 2.10 13.82
N LYS A 250 -8.43 3.31 13.88
CA LYS A 250 -8.82 3.95 15.15
C LYS A 250 -9.96 3.22 15.85
N ASN A 251 -10.92 2.71 15.08
CA ASN A 251 -12.09 2.01 15.63
C ASN A 251 -11.81 0.56 16.05
N ASN A 252 -10.68 -0.01 15.64
CA ASN A 252 -10.27 -1.36 16.02
C ASN A 252 -9.21 -1.33 17.12
N ARG A 253 -9.59 -1.73 18.34
CA ARG A 253 -8.73 -1.68 19.54
C ARG A 253 -7.48 -2.55 19.43
N ASP A 254 -7.52 -3.61 18.62
CA ASP A 254 -6.41 -4.56 18.50
C ASP A 254 -5.28 -4.02 17.62
N ILE A 255 -5.58 -3.06 16.75
CA ILE A 255 -4.63 -2.47 15.80
C ILE A 255 -4.43 -0.96 15.92
N SER A 256 -5.21 -0.27 16.76
CA SER A 256 -5.09 1.18 16.94
C SER A 256 -3.71 1.60 17.43
N ASN A 257 -3.03 0.72 18.17
CA ASN A 257 -1.66 0.90 18.63
C ASN A 257 -0.62 0.86 17.49
N TYR A 258 -0.95 0.47 16.26
CA TYR A 258 -0.04 0.58 15.12
C TYR A 258 -0.07 1.97 14.48
N LEU A 259 -1.08 2.80 14.74
CA LEU A 259 -1.19 4.12 14.11
C LEU A 259 -0.14 5.09 14.69
N TYR A 260 0.46 5.88 13.79
CA TYR A 260 1.20 7.10 14.12
C TYR A 260 0.63 8.28 13.34
N GLU A 261 0.29 9.35 14.06
CA GLU A 261 -0.28 10.57 13.48
C GLU A 261 0.71 11.72 13.63
N PHE A 262 1.12 12.31 12.51
CA PHE A 262 1.89 13.55 12.50
C PHE A 262 1.02 14.74 12.90
N ASN A 263 1.64 15.81 13.41
CA ASN A 263 0.97 17.09 13.48
C ASN A 263 1.09 17.76 12.10
N PHE A 264 -0.04 18.28 11.60
CA PHE A 264 -0.09 18.95 10.30
C PHE A 264 -0.37 20.44 10.52
N TYR A 265 0.26 21.27 9.70
CA TYR A 265 0.13 22.73 9.72
C TYR A 265 -0.64 23.26 8.51
#